data_AF-A0A0C7N3U3-F1
#
_entry.id   AF-A0A0C7N3U3-F1
#
_cell.length_a   1.000
_cell.length_b   1.000
_cell.length_c   1.000
_cell.angle_alpha   90.00
_cell.angle_beta   90.00
_cell.angle_gamma   90.00
#
_symmetry.space_group_name_H-M   'P 1'
#
loop_
_entity.id
_entity.type
_entity.pdbx_description
1 polymer ?
#
loop_
_entity_poly.entity_id
_entity_poly.type
_entity_poly.pdbx_seq_one_letter_code
_entity_poly.pdbx_strand_id
1 'polypeptide(L)'
;MSDKKNVLLIGAGGVGTIVAYGIDYVGKSNLSIVVRRDYVKVKDAGYDISSVDYGNIKGWKPANIYPNVDAAAASGEVYDFIVIATKNLPDIVKMEELVKPVVVPGKTTLVLMQNGFDLGRPFFVHYPKNVILSGVSHIGSHNSGGVICQTQKDKAVVSYFENPNLSKEQQETKAHEFISLYSNDKNDCVYFDDAKWYRYRKLVYNASLNTVCALTGVDTGRLAFSGGLDTVSIPAMREVVKIAEADGVKLPSDVINSVVHSDDGDWFEPSMRVDVKKGNPVELEVILGNLLKVAGELGVETPILTVVYNLLKVVQFRLKEEQGLITLPKERPITDRVFK
;
A
#
# COMPACT_ATOMS: atom_id res chain seq x y z
N MET A 1 2.67 35.45 3.05
CA MET A 1 2.60 34.05 3.53
C MET A 1 2.15 33.23 2.34
N SER A 2 2.88 32.21 1.89
CA SER A 2 2.34 31.35 0.82
C SER A 2 1.12 30.62 1.36
N ASP A 3 0.01 30.59 0.61
CA ASP A 3 -1.16 29.80 1.00
C ASP A 3 -0.72 28.33 1.18
N LYS A 4 -0.83 27.83 2.42
CA LYS A 4 -0.53 26.45 2.76
C LYS A 4 -1.49 25.53 2.00
N LYS A 5 -1.01 24.37 1.56
CA LYS A 5 -1.84 23.36 0.89
C LYS A 5 -2.67 22.59 1.90
N ASN A 6 -3.96 22.37 1.63
CA ASN A 6 -4.80 21.53 2.49
C ASN A 6 -4.57 20.07 2.12
N VAL A 7 -4.10 19.27 3.07
CA VAL A 7 -3.81 17.84 2.87
C VAL A 7 -4.65 17.01 3.82
N LEU A 8 -5.35 16.00 3.30
CA LEU A 8 -6.06 15.01 4.12
C LEU A 8 -5.36 13.66 4.02
N LEU A 9 -4.92 13.09 5.13
CA LEU A 9 -4.39 11.73 5.17
C LEU A 9 -5.44 10.74 5.71
N ILE A 10 -5.70 9.70 4.94
CA ILE A 10 -6.63 8.61 5.27
C ILE A 10 -5.81 7.34 5.51
N GLY A 11 -5.83 6.89 6.77
CA GLY A 11 -5.09 5.70 7.21
C GLY A 11 -3.85 6.03 8.05
N ALA A 12 -4.06 6.64 9.23
CA ALA A 12 -3.02 6.96 10.21
C ALA A 12 -2.54 5.72 11.01
N GLY A 13 -2.08 4.68 10.30
CA GLY A 13 -1.34 3.54 10.84
C GLY A 13 0.16 3.85 10.95
N GLY A 14 1.01 2.83 11.07
CA GLY A 14 2.48 3.02 11.20
C GLY A 14 3.08 3.86 10.06
N VAL A 15 2.89 3.41 8.81
CA VAL A 15 3.37 4.13 7.61
C VAL A 15 2.69 5.49 7.47
N GLY A 16 1.35 5.51 7.49
CA GLY A 16 0.58 6.74 7.28
C GLY A 16 0.90 7.83 8.29
N THR A 17 1.16 7.51 9.56
CA THR A 17 1.54 8.51 10.56
C THR A 17 2.94 9.08 10.31
N ILE A 18 3.90 8.30 9.83
CA ILE A 18 5.23 8.84 9.44
C ILE A 18 5.11 9.73 8.19
N VAL A 19 4.31 9.33 7.19
CA VAL A 19 4.02 10.19 6.02
C VAL A 19 3.36 11.50 6.46
N ALA A 20 2.36 11.42 7.34
CA ALA A 20 1.66 12.58 7.90
C ALA A 20 2.64 13.50 8.64
N TYR A 21 3.46 12.95 9.52
CA TYR A 21 4.46 13.69 10.27
C TYR A 21 5.49 14.36 9.34
N GLY A 22 5.98 13.65 8.32
CA GLY A 22 6.91 14.21 7.35
C GLY A 22 6.32 15.38 6.54
N ILE A 23 5.03 15.29 6.18
CA ILE A 23 4.31 16.38 5.51
C ILE A 23 4.17 17.60 6.44
N ASP A 24 3.79 17.37 7.70
CA ASP A 24 3.67 18.43 8.70
C ASP A 24 5.02 19.10 9.03
N TYR A 25 6.08 18.30 9.10
CA TYR A 25 7.46 18.72 9.39
C TYR A 25 7.98 19.77 8.40
N VAL A 26 7.61 19.65 7.12
CA VAL A 26 7.98 20.63 6.07
C VAL A 26 7.32 21.99 6.30
N GLY A 27 6.17 22.03 7.00
CA GLY A 27 5.49 23.27 7.40
C GLY A 27 4.74 24.00 6.28
N LYS A 28 4.59 23.38 5.10
CA LYS A 28 3.93 23.97 3.90
C LYS A 28 2.47 23.55 3.72
N SER A 29 1.93 22.71 4.59
CA SER A 29 0.55 22.23 4.53
C SER A 29 -0.25 22.55 5.78
N ASN A 30 -1.56 22.65 5.62
CA ASN A 30 -2.54 22.48 6.68
C ASN A 30 -2.98 21.01 6.64
N LEU A 31 -2.44 20.20 7.56
CA LEU A 31 -2.63 18.76 7.56
C LEU A 31 -3.83 18.36 8.40
N SER A 32 -4.69 17.55 7.80
CA SER A 32 -5.83 16.88 8.41
C SER A 32 -5.64 15.37 8.33
N ILE A 33 -6.02 14.62 9.36
CA ILE A 33 -5.94 13.14 9.35
C ILE A 33 -7.27 12.48 9.71
N VAL A 34 -7.52 11.30 9.13
CA VAL A 34 -8.62 10.41 9.53
C VAL A 34 -8.07 9.24 10.35
N VAL A 35 -8.55 9.12 11.58
CA VAL A 35 -8.18 8.07 12.55
C VAL A 35 -9.43 7.30 12.94
N ARG A 36 -9.44 5.97 12.72
CA ARG A 36 -10.61 5.12 13.04
C ARG A 36 -10.50 4.48 14.43
N ARG A 37 -9.54 3.58 14.64
CA ARG A 37 -9.43 2.77 15.87
C ARG A 37 -8.99 3.60 17.08
N ASP A 38 -7.96 4.43 16.90
CA ASP A 38 -7.32 5.18 18.00
C ASP A 38 -7.83 6.63 18.12
N TYR A 39 -9.00 6.96 17.54
CA TYR A 39 -9.47 8.35 17.37
C TYR A 39 -9.44 9.15 18.66
N VAL A 40 -10.10 8.65 19.72
CA VAL A 40 -10.22 9.37 21.00
C VAL A 40 -8.85 9.64 21.60
N LYS A 41 -7.99 8.61 21.67
CA LYS A 41 -6.63 8.75 22.19
C LYS A 41 -5.83 9.78 21.40
N VAL A 42 -5.82 9.69 20.07
CA VAL A 42 -5.02 10.57 19.21
C VAL A 42 -5.55 12.00 19.25
N LYS A 43 -6.86 12.20 19.28
CA LYS A 43 -7.48 13.52 19.44
C LYS A 43 -7.04 14.18 20.75
N ASP A 44 -7.05 13.44 21.85
CA ASP A 44 -6.82 14.00 23.19
C ASP A 44 -5.32 14.12 23.51
N ALA A 45 -4.51 13.13 23.16
CA ALA A 45 -3.10 13.04 23.54
C ALA A 45 -2.11 13.13 22.36
N GLY A 46 -2.54 12.91 21.12
CA GLY A 46 -1.65 12.83 19.95
C GLY A 46 -0.96 11.48 19.79
N TYR A 47 -0.04 11.40 18.84
CA TYR A 47 0.83 10.25 18.64
C TYR A 47 2.17 10.44 19.35
N ASP A 48 2.63 9.37 20.00
CA ASP A 48 4.03 9.26 20.39
C ASP A 48 4.78 8.56 19.25
N ILE A 49 5.86 9.17 18.76
CA ILE A 49 6.64 8.67 17.63
C ILE A 49 8.06 8.39 18.10
N SER A 50 8.50 7.14 17.97
CA SER A 50 9.91 6.76 18.06
C SER A 50 10.38 6.41 16.65
N SER A 51 11.29 7.22 16.13
CA SER A 51 11.69 7.18 14.73
C SER A 51 13.21 7.24 14.58
N VAL A 52 13.72 6.39 13.69
CA VAL A 52 15.13 6.45 13.24
C VAL A 52 15.45 7.72 12.45
N ASP A 53 14.44 8.38 11.87
CA ASP A 53 14.62 9.59 11.05
C ASP A 53 14.40 10.87 11.89
N TYR A 54 13.37 10.87 12.75
CA TYR A 54 12.91 12.07 13.46
C TYR A 54 13.18 12.06 14.96
N GLY A 55 13.75 10.97 15.50
CA GLY A 55 13.99 10.80 16.94
C GLY A 55 12.70 10.50 17.72
N ASN A 56 12.62 10.98 18.96
CA ASN A 56 11.48 10.75 19.83
C ASN A 56 10.60 12.00 19.91
N ILE A 57 9.35 11.89 19.46
CA ILE A 57 8.33 12.94 19.49
C ILE A 57 7.19 12.50 20.40
N LYS A 58 6.72 13.41 21.25
CA LYS A 58 5.64 13.16 22.20
C LYS A 58 4.39 13.94 21.83
N GLY A 59 3.25 13.25 21.83
CA GLY A 59 1.93 13.85 21.64
C GLY A 59 1.77 14.69 20.37
N TRP A 60 2.38 14.29 19.25
CA TRP A 60 2.23 14.99 17.98
C TRP A 60 0.76 14.97 17.51
N LYS A 61 0.28 16.13 17.06
CA LYS A 61 -1.05 16.30 16.46
C LYS A 61 -0.95 17.16 15.20
N PRO A 62 -1.64 16.77 14.11
CA PRO A 62 -1.84 17.64 12.96
C PRO A 62 -2.88 18.72 13.28
N ALA A 63 -3.13 19.62 12.31
CA ALA A 63 -4.07 20.72 12.50
C ALA A 63 -5.50 20.23 12.78
N ASN A 64 -5.96 19.19 12.07
CA ASN A 64 -7.28 18.59 12.28
C ASN A 64 -7.23 17.06 12.37
N ILE A 65 -8.11 16.49 13.19
CA ILE A 65 -8.25 15.03 13.38
C ILE A 65 -9.73 14.65 13.28
N TYR A 66 -10.07 13.80 12.32
CA TYR A 66 -11.43 13.34 12.06
C TYR A 66 -11.60 11.83 12.34
N PRO A 67 -12.77 11.38 12.83
CA PRO A 67 -13.03 9.97 13.10
C PRO A 67 -13.28 9.12 11.84
N ASN A 68 -13.71 9.77 10.75
CA ASN A 68 -14.03 9.16 9.47
C ASN A 68 -14.01 10.21 8.35
N VAL A 69 -14.15 9.76 7.10
CA VAL A 69 -14.13 10.61 5.91
C VAL A 69 -15.33 11.57 5.85
N ASP A 70 -16.52 11.13 6.29
CA ASP A 70 -17.71 11.98 6.28
C ASP A 70 -17.57 13.18 7.23
N ALA A 71 -16.95 12.99 8.39
CA ALA A 71 -16.65 14.06 9.33
C ALA A 71 -15.61 15.05 8.77
N ALA A 72 -14.64 14.55 8.00
CA ALA A 72 -13.70 15.41 7.28
C ALA A 72 -14.44 16.23 6.20
N ALA A 73 -15.32 15.61 5.43
CA ALA A 73 -16.14 16.30 4.42
C ALA A 73 -17.06 17.36 5.05
N ALA A 74 -17.66 17.06 6.20
CA ALA A 74 -18.55 17.97 6.93
C ALA A 74 -17.85 19.24 7.46
N SER A 75 -16.51 19.26 7.49
CA SER A 75 -15.76 20.48 7.83
C SER A 75 -15.89 21.59 6.78
N GLY A 76 -16.26 21.24 5.54
CA GLY A 76 -16.28 22.16 4.40
C GLY A 76 -14.89 22.48 3.83
N GLU A 77 -13.82 21.89 4.38
CA GLU A 77 -12.47 22.03 3.83
C GLU A 77 -12.39 21.38 2.44
N VAL A 78 -11.72 22.07 1.52
CA VAL A 78 -11.35 21.51 0.22
C VAL A 78 -9.88 21.14 0.24
N TYR A 79 -9.60 19.86 0.01
CA TYR A 79 -8.25 19.30 0.02
C TYR A 79 -7.61 19.35 -1.36
N ASP A 80 -6.39 19.91 -1.41
CA ASP A 80 -5.53 19.87 -2.60
C ASP A 80 -4.99 18.45 -2.82
N PHE A 81 -4.62 17.77 -1.74
CA PHE A 81 -4.14 16.39 -1.76
C PHE A 81 -4.90 15.52 -0.76
N ILE A 82 -5.28 14.32 -1.19
CA ILE A 82 -5.77 13.26 -0.31
C ILE A 82 -4.77 12.10 -0.38
N VAL A 83 -4.08 11.86 0.72
CA VAL A 83 -3.09 10.78 0.87
C VAL A 83 -3.77 9.55 1.43
N ILE A 84 -3.74 8.45 0.69
CA ILE A 84 -4.34 7.17 1.09
C ILE A 84 -3.21 6.22 1.49
N ALA A 85 -3.11 5.95 2.78
CA ALA A 85 -2.09 5.11 3.39
C ALA A 85 -2.68 3.96 4.24
N THR A 86 -4.00 3.79 4.22
CA THR A 86 -4.65 2.61 4.80
C THR A 86 -4.28 1.35 4.03
N LYS A 87 -4.39 0.18 4.64
CA LYS A 87 -4.22 -1.10 3.94
C LYS A 87 -5.25 -1.22 2.80
N ASN A 88 -4.83 -1.72 1.64
CA ASN A 88 -5.71 -1.84 0.48
C ASN A 88 -6.37 -3.22 0.40
N LEU A 89 -7.66 -3.28 0.74
CA LEU A 89 -8.45 -4.51 0.86
C LEU A 89 -9.77 -4.36 0.06
N PRO A 90 -9.73 -4.34 -1.28
CA PRO A 90 -10.91 -4.06 -2.12
C PRO A 90 -12.03 -5.08 -1.95
N ASP A 91 -11.72 -6.26 -1.42
CA ASP A 91 -12.62 -7.33 -1.04
C ASP A 91 -13.27 -7.13 0.35
N ILE A 92 -13.04 -5.98 0.98
CA ILE A 92 -13.63 -5.53 2.26
C ILE A 92 -14.11 -4.07 2.15
N VAL A 93 -13.23 -3.16 1.71
CA VAL A 93 -13.53 -1.74 1.54
C VAL A 93 -12.91 -1.24 0.25
N LYS A 94 -13.73 -0.62 -0.60
CA LYS A 94 -13.31 0.05 -1.83
C LYS A 94 -12.96 1.50 -1.54
N MET A 95 -11.69 1.84 -1.68
CA MET A 95 -11.19 3.17 -1.31
C MET A 95 -11.70 4.26 -2.25
N GLU A 96 -11.83 3.96 -3.53
CA GLU A 96 -12.40 4.82 -4.56
C GLU A 96 -13.88 5.16 -4.32
N GLU A 97 -14.60 4.35 -3.55
CA GLU A 97 -15.96 4.67 -3.12
C GLU A 97 -15.92 5.46 -1.79
N LEU A 98 -15.07 5.05 -0.84
CA LEU A 98 -14.95 5.65 0.50
C LEU A 98 -14.53 7.12 0.45
N VAL A 99 -13.60 7.50 -0.43
CA VAL A 99 -13.07 8.88 -0.46
C VAL A 99 -13.96 9.85 -1.24
N LYS A 100 -15.05 9.38 -1.86
CA LYS A 100 -15.95 10.20 -2.67
C LYS A 100 -16.41 11.51 -2.00
N PRO A 101 -16.75 11.56 -0.70
CA PRO A 101 -17.24 12.79 -0.07
C PRO A 101 -16.21 13.94 -0.02
N VAL A 102 -14.92 13.64 -0.09
CA VAL A 102 -13.83 14.62 0.05
C VAL A 102 -13.11 14.93 -1.27
N VAL A 103 -13.44 14.23 -2.36
CA VAL A 103 -12.81 14.45 -3.67
C VAL A 103 -13.56 15.51 -4.47
N VAL A 104 -12.85 16.57 -4.85
CA VAL A 104 -13.36 17.58 -5.79
C VAL A 104 -12.82 17.31 -7.20
N PRO A 105 -13.70 17.07 -8.20
CA PRO A 105 -13.29 16.79 -9.57
C PRO A 105 -12.36 17.86 -10.15
N GLY A 106 -11.24 17.44 -10.74
CA GLY A 106 -10.26 18.35 -11.39
C GLY A 106 -9.46 19.24 -10.43
N LYS A 107 -9.72 19.20 -9.13
CA LYS A 107 -9.02 20.00 -8.11
C LYS A 107 -8.19 19.14 -7.18
N THR A 108 -8.80 18.10 -6.61
CA THR A 108 -8.12 17.23 -5.63
C THR A 108 -7.19 16.25 -6.34
N THR A 109 -5.96 16.14 -5.85
CA THR A 109 -5.00 15.11 -6.26
C THR A 109 -5.05 13.95 -5.27
N LEU A 110 -5.21 12.74 -5.78
CA LEU A 110 -5.23 11.52 -4.96
C LEU A 110 -3.81 10.93 -4.91
N VAL A 111 -3.31 10.57 -3.74
CA VAL A 111 -1.97 9.98 -3.57
C VAL A 111 -2.09 8.60 -2.96
N LEU A 112 -1.81 7.57 -3.75
CA LEU A 112 -1.92 6.17 -3.31
C LEU A 112 -0.57 5.70 -2.78
N MET A 113 -0.37 5.77 -1.46
CA MET A 113 0.84 5.30 -0.75
C MET A 113 0.78 3.79 -0.41
N GLN A 114 -0.26 3.11 -0.88
CA GLN A 114 -0.56 1.72 -0.56
C GLN A 114 0.33 0.75 -1.37
N ASN A 115 0.56 -0.44 -0.83
CA ASN A 115 1.17 -1.53 -1.59
C ASN A 115 0.23 -2.03 -2.69
N GLY A 116 0.81 -2.79 -3.61
CA GLY A 116 0.09 -3.43 -4.70
C GLY A 116 0.40 -2.81 -6.05
N PHE A 117 -0.29 -3.35 -7.05
CA PHE A 117 -0.08 -3.10 -8.46
C PHE A 117 -1.38 -2.66 -9.11
N ASP A 118 -1.25 -1.83 -10.16
CA ASP A 118 -2.40 -1.39 -10.96
C ASP A 118 -3.51 -0.68 -10.15
N LEU A 119 -3.11 0.04 -9.10
CA LEU A 119 -4.03 0.67 -8.14
C LEU A 119 -4.86 1.80 -8.75
N GLY A 120 -4.38 2.43 -9.83
CA GLY A 120 -5.04 3.58 -10.46
C GLY A 120 -6.34 3.23 -11.18
N ARG A 121 -6.49 2.02 -11.73
CA ARG A 121 -7.65 1.63 -12.55
C ARG A 121 -9.01 1.92 -11.88
N PRO A 122 -9.30 1.44 -10.64
CA PRO A 122 -10.59 1.70 -10.01
C PRO A 122 -10.83 3.20 -9.75
N PHE A 123 -9.78 3.95 -9.43
CA PHE A 123 -9.91 5.38 -9.20
C PHE A 123 -10.15 6.19 -10.49
N PHE A 124 -9.56 5.80 -11.63
CA PHE A 124 -9.85 6.48 -12.91
C PHE A 124 -11.30 6.32 -13.37
N VAL A 125 -11.94 5.20 -13.02
CA VAL A 125 -13.38 5.01 -13.28
C VAL A 125 -14.22 6.03 -12.52
N HIS A 126 -13.83 6.36 -11.27
CA HIS A 126 -14.59 7.27 -10.40
C HIS A 126 -14.20 8.74 -10.57
N TYR A 127 -12.93 9.00 -10.87
CA TYR A 127 -12.32 10.33 -10.86
C TYR A 127 -11.52 10.61 -12.15
N PRO A 128 -12.16 10.53 -13.35
CA PRO A 128 -11.46 10.62 -14.64
C PRO A 128 -10.78 11.97 -14.88
N LYS A 129 -11.17 13.02 -14.14
CA LYS A 129 -10.63 14.39 -14.26
C LYS A 129 -9.52 14.69 -13.23
N ASN A 130 -9.21 13.76 -12.33
CA ASN A 130 -8.28 13.99 -11.23
C ASN A 130 -6.92 13.37 -11.54
N VAL A 131 -5.87 13.98 -10.98
CA VAL A 131 -4.53 13.40 -10.97
C VAL A 131 -4.47 12.35 -9.87
N ILE A 132 -3.88 11.20 -10.19
CA ILE A 132 -3.68 10.09 -9.25
C ILE A 132 -2.19 9.77 -9.20
N LEU A 133 -1.58 10.07 -8.06
CA LEU A 133 -0.19 9.81 -7.79
C LEU A 133 0.02 8.40 -7.27
N SER A 134 1.08 7.79 -7.75
CA SER A 134 1.60 6.51 -7.27
C SER A 134 2.71 6.78 -6.26
N GLY A 135 2.44 6.54 -4.98
CA GLY A 135 3.45 6.54 -3.94
C GLY A 135 3.90 5.12 -3.60
N VAL A 136 5.21 4.88 -3.59
CA VAL A 136 5.81 3.62 -3.15
C VAL A 136 6.75 3.92 -2.00
N SER A 137 6.33 3.55 -0.78
CA SER A 137 7.16 3.67 0.41
C SER A 137 7.91 2.35 0.69
N HIS A 138 9.18 2.50 1.08
CA HIS A 138 10.08 1.50 1.64
C HIS A 138 10.40 1.95 3.06
N ILE A 139 9.64 1.43 4.02
CA ILE A 139 9.72 1.81 5.43
C ILE A 139 9.29 0.63 6.30
N GLY A 140 9.92 0.51 7.48
CA GLY A 140 9.48 -0.35 8.56
C GLY A 140 8.86 0.53 9.64
N SER A 141 7.53 0.52 9.76
CA SER A 141 6.82 1.29 10.78
C SER A 141 5.54 0.60 11.25
N HIS A 142 5.33 0.63 12.57
CA HIS A 142 4.19 -0.02 13.22
C HIS A 142 3.48 0.93 14.18
N ASN A 143 2.15 0.83 14.24
CA ASN A 143 1.32 1.51 15.24
C ASN A 143 0.89 0.51 16.31
N SER A 144 1.17 0.83 17.58
CA SER A 144 0.65 0.15 18.76
C SER A 144 -0.22 1.11 19.56
N GLY A 145 -1.49 1.25 19.15
CA GLY A 145 -2.50 2.05 19.82
C GLY A 145 -2.11 3.51 20.02
N GLY A 146 -1.63 4.20 19.00
CA GLY A 146 -1.17 5.60 19.05
C GLY A 146 0.32 5.79 19.39
N VAL A 147 1.08 4.70 19.53
CA VAL A 147 2.55 4.74 19.63
C VAL A 147 3.14 4.21 18.33
N ILE A 148 3.84 5.06 17.60
CA ILE A 148 4.49 4.75 16.33
C ILE A 148 5.94 4.36 16.59
N CYS A 149 6.35 3.21 16.07
CA CYS A 149 7.74 2.76 16.07
C CYS A 149 8.18 2.58 14.62
N GLN A 150 9.03 3.48 14.14
CA GLN A 150 9.67 3.42 12.85
C GLN A 150 11.11 2.90 13.02
N THR A 151 11.39 1.75 12.43
CA THR A 151 12.65 1.01 12.57
C THR A 151 13.55 1.09 11.33
N GLN A 152 13.01 1.50 10.17
CA GLN A 152 13.79 1.71 8.94
C GLN A 152 13.52 3.11 8.40
N LYS A 153 14.52 3.68 7.72
CA LYS A 153 14.42 5.00 7.09
C LYS A 153 13.25 5.06 6.12
N ASP A 154 12.60 6.20 6.07
CA ASP A 154 11.52 6.48 5.13
C ASP A 154 12.10 6.81 3.75
N LYS A 155 12.01 5.85 2.83
CA LYS A 155 12.36 6.01 1.42
C LYS A 155 11.09 5.91 0.59
N ALA A 156 10.67 7.02 0.01
CA ALA A 156 9.48 7.12 -0.82
C ALA A 156 9.83 7.47 -2.26
N VAL A 157 9.20 6.78 -3.19
CA VAL A 157 9.23 7.12 -4.61
C VAL A 157 7.84 7.54 -5.03
N VAL A 158 7.73 8.73 -5.63
CA VAL A 158 6.49 9.32 -6.09
C VAL A 158 6.51 9.43 -7.61
N SER A 159 5.42 8.99 -8.23
CA SER A 159 5.15 9.11 -9.65
C SER A 159 3.65 9.34 -9.85
N TYR A 160 3.15 9.23 -11.06
CA TYR A 160 1.71 9.26 -11.36
C TYR A 160 1.28 8.03 -12.15
N PHE A 161 0.03 7.63 -11.97
CA PHE A 161 -0.61 6.71 -12.91
C PHE A 161 -1.05 7.52 -14.13
N GLU A 162 -0.75 7.06 -15.34
CA GLU A 162 -1.07 7.80 -16.56
C GLU A 162 -2.60 7.89 -16.76
N ASN A 163 -3.13 9.10 -16.60
CA ASN A 163 -4.51 9.44 -16.92
C ASN A 163 -4.57 9.97 -18.37
N PRO A 164 -5.23 9.25 -19.31
CA PRO A 164 -5.30 9.69 -20.70
C PRO A 164 -6.14 10.96 -20.91
N ASN A 165 -6.93 11.38 -19.92
CA ASN A 165 -7.74 12.58 -20.00
C ASN A 165 -6.99 13.86 -19.60
N LEU A 166 -5.74 13.75 -19.15
CA LEU A 166 -4.92 14.86 -18.65
C LEU A 166 -3.58 14.89 -19.37
N SER A 167 -2.96 16.07 -19.47
CA SER A 167 -1.60 16.16 -20.01
C SER A 167 -0.58 15.53 -19.05
N LYS A 168 0.55 15.07 -19.59
CA LYS A 168 1.67 14.55 -18.77
C LYS A 168 2.23 15.63 -17.83
N GLU A 169 2.41 16.85 -18.35
CA GLU A 169 2.90 18.00 -17.60
C GLU A 169 2.03 18.31 -16.37
N GLN A 170 0.70 18.26 -16.49
CA GLN A 170 -0.20 18.47 -15.35
C GLN A 170 -0.01 17.42 -14.24
N GLN A 171 0.17 16.15 -14.63
CA GLN A 171 0.32 15.04 -13.69
C GLN A 171 1.69 15.07 -13.00
N GLU A 172 2.74 15.33 -13.76
CA GLU A 172 4.11 15.50 -13.28
C GLU A 172 4.24 16.71 -12.34
N THR A 173 3.62 17.84 -12.69
CA THR A 173 3.58 19.04 -11.84
C THR A 173 2.98 18.71 -10.48
N LYS A 174 1.89 17.93 -10.44
CA LYS A 174 1.27 17.50 -9.17
C LYS A 174 2.14 16.53 -8.39
N ALA A 175 2.90 15.65 -9.05
CA ALA A 175 3.87 14.80 -8.39
C ALA A 175 4.96 15.63 -7.69
N HIS A 176 5.56 16.61 -8.38
CA HIS A 176 6.55 17.51 -7.79
C HIS A 176 5.98 18.41 -6.70
N GLU A 177 4.75 18.90 -6.87
CA GLU A 177 4.05 19.66 -5.83
C GLU A 177 3.90 18.83 -4.56
N PHE A 178 3.46 17.57 -4.66
CA PHE A 178 3.36 16.66 -3.51
C PHE A 178 4.71 16.38 -2.87
N ILE A 179 5.75 16.08 -3.66
CA ILE A 179 7.11 15.86 -3.16
C ILE A 179 7.60 17.09 -2.37
N SER A 180 7.31 18.31 -2.85
CA SER A 180 7.72 19.55 -2.16
C SER A 180 7.05 19.76 -0.79
N LEU A 181 5.93 19.07 -0.53
CA LEU A 181 5.23 19.05 0.75
C LEU A 181 5.73 17.96 1.70
N TYR A 182 6.42 16.92 1.20
CA TYR A 182 6.77 15.73 1.97
C TYR A 182 8.28 15.50 2.13
N SER A 183 9.08 15.80 1.09
CA SER A 183 10.53 15.65 1.12
C SER A 183 11.16 16.69 2.04
N ASN A 184 12.03 16.23 2.93
CA ASN A 184 12.76 17.05 3.90
C ASN A 184 14.16 16.47 4.16
N ASP A 185 14.91 17.03 5.12
CA ASP A 185 16.28 16.63 5.44
C ASP A 185 16.39 15.32 6.24
N LYS A 186 15.27 14.69 6.60
CA LYS A 186 15.20 13.44 7.37
C LYS A 186 14.73 12.23 6.56
N ASN A 187 14.08 12.43 5.41
CA ASN A 187 13.58 11.35 4.56
C ASN A 187 14.13 11.43 3.13
N ASP A 188 14.04 10.32 2.40
CA ASP A 188 14.36 10.26 0.98
C ASP A 188 13.05 10.16 0.18
N CYS A 189 12.46 11.28 -0.24
CA CYS A 189 11.26 11.30 -1.06
C CYS A 189 11.57 11.90 -2.44
N VAL A 190 11.56 11.05 -3.47
CA VAL A 190 12.04 11.43 -4.82
C VAL A 190 11.01 11.15 -5.91
N TYR A 191 11.11 11.90 -7.00
CA TYR A 191 10.34 11.64 -8.21
C TYR A 191 10.93 10.48 -9.00
N PHE A 192 10.08 9.71 -9.66
CA PHE A 192 10.49 8.67 -10.61
C PHE A 192 9.51 8.61 -11.77
N ASP A 193 10.03 8.65 -12.99
CA ASP A 193 9.21 8.81 -14.20
C ASP A 193 8.31 7.61 -14.46
N ASP A 194 8.75 6.40 -14.12
CA ASP A 194 8.04 5.16 -14.45
C ASP A 194 7.45 4.46 -13.21
N ALA A 195 6.24 4.87 -12.83
CA ALA A 195 5.47 4.24 -11.75
C ALA A 195 5.34 2.72 -11.95
N LYS A 196 5.17 2.28 -13.20
CA LYS A 196 4.89 0.88 -13.54
C LYS A 196 6.14 0.03 -13.30
N TRP A 197 7.30 0.48 -13.78
CA TRP A 197 8.60 -0.16 -13.54
C TRP A 197 8.87 -0.35 -12.05
N TYR A 198 8.68 0.70 -11.25
CA TYR A 198 8.99 0.63 -9.82
C TYR A 198 8.06 -0.34 -9.08
N ARG A 199 6.76 -0.36 -9.45
CA ARG A 199 5.81 -1.30 -8.87
C ARG A 199 6.09 -2.74 -9.28
N TYR A 200 6.48 -3.02 -10.52
CA TYR A 200 6.93 -4.35 -10.93
C TYR A 200 8.18 -4.79 -10.17
N ARG A 201 9.18 -3.91 -10.04
CA ARG A 201 10.39 -4.19 -9.25
C ARG A 201 10.07 -4.55 -7.80
N LYS A 202 9.07 -3.91 -7.19
CA LYS A 202 8.58 -4.23 -5.84
C LYS A 202 7.74 -5.51 -5.81
N LEU A 203 6.97 -5.81 -6.86
CA LEU A 203 6.21 -7.05 -6.98
C LEU A 203 7.10 -8.28 -7.06
N VAL A 204 8.32 -8.19 -7.61
CA VAL A 204 9.26 -9.34 -7.59
C VAL A 204 9.43 -9.85 -6.16
N TYR A 205 9.49 -8.98 -5.15
CA TYR A 205 9.48 -9.36 -3.73
C TYR A 205 8.06 -9.68 -3.23
N ASN A 206 7.11 -8.76 -3.43
CA ASN A 206 5.79 -8.84 -2.79
C ASN A 206 4.90 -9.98 -3.29
N ALA A 207 5.02 -10.37 -4.56
CA ALA A 207 4.24 -11.46 -5.14
C ALA A 207 4.88 -12.85 -4.91
N SER A 208 6.15 -12.90 -4.46
CA SER A 208 6.87 -14.15 -4.22
C SER A 208 7.20 -14.35 -2.73
N LEU A 209 8.24 -13.70 -2.19
CA LEU A 209 8.69 -13.87 -0.80
C LEU A 209 7.57 -13.52 0.19
N ASN A 210 6.95 -12.35 0.05
CA ASN A 210 5.95 -11.88 1.01
C ASN A 210 4.73 -12.82 1.09
N THR A 211 4.23 -13.26 -0.06
CA THR A 211 3.06 -14.14 -0.20
C THR A 211 3.37 -15.58 0.19
N VAL A 212 4.52 -16.13 -0.20
CA VAL A 212 4.94 -17.49 0.18
C VAL A 212 5.22 -17.58 1.68
N CYS A 213 5.91 -16.59 2.26
CA CYS A 213 6.09 -16.48 3.72
C CYS A 213 4.76 -16.36 4.46
N ALA A 214 3.80 -15.60 3.92
CA ALA A 214 2.47 -15.48 4.50
C ALA A 214 1.70 -16.80 4.48
N LEU A 215 1.80 -17.56 3.39
CA LEU A 215 1.14 -18.85 3.23
C LEU A 215 1.73 -19.92 4.16
N THR A 216 3.06 -19.96 4.27
CA THR A 216 3.79 -21.02 5.00
C THR A 216 4.02 -20.69 6.47
N GLY A 217 3.90 -19.42 6.87
CA GLY A 217 4.16 -18.97 8.23
C GLY A 217 5.65 -18.86 8.59
N VAL A 218 6.58 -19.02 7.64
CA VAL A 218 8.03 -18.87 7.87
C VAL A 218 8.55 -17.52 7.36
N ASP A 219 9.56 -16.95 8.01
CA ASP A 219 10.29 -15.77 7.52
C ASP A 219 11.14 -16.10 6.28
N THR A 220 11.73 -15.07 5.63
CA THR A 220 12.48 -15.23 4.36
C THR A 220 13.72 -16.11 4.53
N GLY A 221 14.43 -16.01 5.66
CA GLY A 221 15.57 -16.86 5.97
C GLY A 221 15.18 -18.34 6.11
N ARG A 222 14.14 -18.64 6.89
CA ARG A 222 13.62 -20.02 7.04
C ARG A 222 13.08 -20.57 5.72
N LEU A 223 12.48 -19.73 4.88
CA LEU A 223 12.06 -20.12 3.54
C LEU A 223 13.26 -20.58 2.70
N ALA A 224 14.36 -19.83 2.71
CA ALA A 224 15.59 -20.20 2.04
C ALA A 224 16.19 -21.51 2.57
N PHE A 225 16.33 -21.64 3.90
CA PHE A 225 16.87 -22.85 4.54
C PHE A 225 16.05 -24.12 4.23
N SER A 226 14.74 -23.98 4.01
CA SER A 226 13.87 -25.11 3.67
C SER A 226 13.95 -25.54 2.19
N GLY A 227 14.63 -24.79 1.32
CA GLY A 227 14.61 -24.97 -0.13
C GLY A 227 13.37 -24.40 -0.83
N GLY A 228 12.46 -23.75 -0.08
CA GLY A 228 11.26 -23.10 -0.63
C GLY A 228 11.58 -21.89 -1.52
N LEU A 229 12.72 -21.25 -1.30
CA LEU A 229 13.21 -20.16 -2.14
C LEU A 229 13.41 -20.63 -3.59
N ASP A 230 14.17 -21.71 -3.79
CA ASP A 230 14.50 -22.24 -5.11
C ASP A 230 13.30 -22.90 -5.80
N THR A 231 12.47 -23.60 -5.02
CA THR A 231 11.38 -24.42 -5.55
C THR A 231 10.08 -23.66 -5.79
N VAL A 232 9.86 -22.53 -5.11
CA VAL A 232 8.60 -21.75 -5.21
C VAL A 232 8.86 -20.28 -5.53
N SER A 233 9.66 -19.58 -4.71
CA SER A 233 9.78 -18.12 -4.82
C SER A 233 10.52 -17.67 -6.07
N ILE A 234 11.65 -18.28 -6.43
CA ILE A 234 12.37 -17.94 -7.67
C ILE A 234 11.53 -18.22 -8.92
N PRO A 235 10.84 -19.38 -9.05
CA PRO A 235 9.87 -19.59 -10.12
C PRO A 235 8.77 -18.52 -10.18
N ALA A 236 8.18 -18.15 -9.03
CA ALA A 236 7.19 -17.07 -8.95
C ALA A 236 7.78 -15.72 -9.40
N MET A 237 9.01 -15.38 -8.98
CA MET A 237 9.72 -14.17 -9.42
C MET A 237 9.90 -14.12 -10.94
N ARG A 238 10.24 -15.26 -11.57
CA ARG A 238 10.37 -15.37 -13.02
C ARG A 238 9.05 -15.11 -13.73
N GLU A 239 7.92 -15.57 -13.16
CA GLU A 239 6.59 -15.24 -13.70
C GLU A 239 6.31 -13.73 -13.61
N VAL A 240 6.63 -13.07 -12.49
CA VAL A 240 6.51 -11.61 -12.37
C VAL A 240 7.34 -10.90 -13.44
N VAL A 241 8.58 -11.32 -13.67
CA VAL A 241 9.47 -10.74 -14.70
C VAL A 241 8.88 -10.93 -16.10
N LYS A 242 8.35 -12.12 -16.43
CA LYS A 242 7.68 -12.38 -17.72
C LYS A 242 6.45 -11.48 -17.92
N ILE A 243 5.65 -11.28 -16.87
CA ILE A 243 4.50 -10.38 -16.94
C ILE A 243 4.97 -8.94 -17.19
N ALA A 244 6.01 -8.48 -16.48
CA ALA A 244 6.58 -7.15 -16.67
C ALA A 244 7.07 -6.95 -18.11
N GLU A 245 7.82 -7.91 -18.66
CA GLU A 245 8.32 -7.88 -20.03
C GLU A 245 7.17 -7.81 -21.05
N ALA A 246 6.11 -8.60 -20.86
CA ALA A 246 4.92 -8.57 -21.72
C ALA A 246 4.14 -7.26 -21.61
N ASP A 247 4.17 -6.59 -20.44
CA ASP A 247 3.58 -5.25 -20.22
C ASP A 247 4.52 -4.10 -20.64
N GLY A 248 5.59 -4.41 -21.38
CA GLY A 248 6.54 -3.42 -21.91
C GLY A 248 7.55 -2.88 -20.91
N VAL A 249 7.68 -3.50 -19.73
CA VAL A 249 8.58 -3.07 -18.65
C VAL A 249 9.79 -3.99 -18.57
N LYS A 250 10.97 -3.44 -18.86
CA LYS A 250 12.24 -4.16 -18.71
C LYS A 250 12.84 -3.95 -17.32
N LEU A 251 12.78 -4.97 -16.49
CA LEU A 251 13.48 -5.00 -15.20
C LEU A 251 14.98 -5.30 -15.38
N PRO A 252 15.84 -4.93 -14.40
CA PRO A 252 17.27 -5.29 -14.43
C PRO A 252 17.46 -6.80 -14.50
N SER A 253 18.48 -7.27 -15.22
CA SER A 253 18.74 -8.71 -15.39
C SER A 253 19.07 -9.42 -14.07
N ASP A 254 19.60 -8.69 -13.10
CA ASP A 254 19.92 -9.16 -11.75
C ASP A 254 18.77 -8.97 -10.75
N VAL A 255 17.58 -8.55 -11.20
CA VAL A 255 16.47 -8.20 -10.30
C VAL A 255 16.13 -9.33 -9.32
N ILE A 256 16.10 -10.57 -9.79
CA ILE A 256 15.84 -11.75 -8.94
C ILE A 256 16.92 -11.88 -7.88
N ASN A 257 18.19 -11.83 -8.28
CA ASN A 257 19.32 -11.91 -7.37
C ASN A 257 19.29 -10.79 -6.32
N SER A 258 19.03 -9.55 -6.76
CA SER A 258 18.93 -8.39 -5.87
C SER A 258 17.77 -8.48 -4.86
N VAL A 259 16.69 -9.18 -5.22
CA VAL A 259 15.53 -9.40 -4.34
C VAL A 259 15.77 -10.55 -3.37
N VAL A 260 16.38 -11.63 -3.83
CA VAL A 260 16.73 -12.77 -2.98
C VAL A 260 17.67 -12.35 -1.85
N HIS A 261 18.67 -11.51 -2.17
CA HIS A 261 19.68 -11.05 -1.22
C HIS A 261 19.30 -9.76 -0.48
N SER A 262 18.07 -9.26 -0.61
CA SER A 262 17.69 -8.00 0.04
C SER A 262 17.60 -8.09 1.56
N ASP A 263 17.38 -9.30 2.08
CA ASP A 263 17.16 -9.59 3.50
C ASP A 263 18.31 -10.44 4.09
N ASP A 264 19.44 -10.53 3.39
CA ASP A 264 20.59 -11.31 3.84
C ASP A 264 21.08 -10.83 5.21
N GLY A 265 21.26 -11.80 6.13
CA GLY A 265 21.64 -11.53 7.51
C GLY A 265 20.47 -11.36 8.49
N ASP A 266 19.23 -11.27 8.00
CA ASP A 266 18.04 -11.08 8.82
C ASP A 266 17.05 -12.25 8.72
N TRP A 267 16.47 -12.65 9.86
CA TRP A 267 15.29 -13.52 9.90
C TRP A 267 14.02 -12.69 9.63
N PHE A 268 13.95 -12.10 8.45
CA PHE A 268 12.99 -11.02 8.17
C PHE A 268 11.56 -11.54 7.97
N GLU A 269 10.61 -11.01 8.75
CA GLU A 269 9.18 -11.33 8.64
C GLU A 269 8.47 -10.34 7.68
N PRO A 270 8.05 -10.74 6.46
CA PRO A 270 7.38 -9.83 5.53
C PRO A 270 6.00 -9.37 6.03
N SER A 271 5.54 -8.22 5.54
CA SER A 271 4.31 -7.56 6.04
C SER A 271 3.06 -8.44 5.98
N MET A 272 2.85 -9.17 4.88
CA MET A 272 1.68 -10.02 4.72
C MET A 272 1.73 -11.19 5.71
N ARG A 273 2.91 -11.74 6.00
CA ARG A 273 3.08 -12.77 7.02
C ARG A 273 2.78 -12.24 8.41
N VAL A 274 3.26 -11.03 8.73
CA VAL A 274 2.93 -10.36 10.01
C VAL A 274 1.41 -10.19 10.15
N ASP A 275 0.71 -9.87 9.07
CA ASP A 275 -0.74 -9.76 9.07
C ASP A 275 -1.44 -11.10 9.29
N VAL A 276 -1.05 -12.16 8.58
CA VAL A 276 -1.58 -13.52 8.81
C VAL A 276 -1.37 -13.94 10.27
N LYS A 277 -0.16 -13.71 10.82
CA LYS A 277 0.18 -14.03 12.21
C LYS A 277 -0.67 -13.27 13.23
N LYS A 278 -1.12 -12.05 12.89
CA LYS A 278 -2.01 -11.21 13.72
C LYS A 278 -3.50 -11.47 13.47
N GLY A 279 -3.87 -12.39 12.58
CA GLY A 279 -5.26 -12.63 12.22
C GLY A 279 -5.89 -11.48 11.41
N ASN A 280 -5.08 -10.69 10.70
CA ASN A 280 -5.56 -9.58 9.87
C ASN A 280 -5.75 -10.01 8.42
N PRO A 281 -6.81 -9.53 7.73
CA PRO A 281 -6.92 -9.62 6.28
C PRO A 281 -5.70 -9.02 5.58
N VAL A 282 -5.35 -9.63 4.45
CA VAL A 282 -4.15 -9.33 3.67
C VAL A 282 -4.45 -8.68 2.33
N GLU A 283 -3.47 -7.95 1.80
CA GLU A 283 -3.51 -7.24 0.51
C GLU A 283 -3.42 -8.20 -0.70
N LEU A 284 -4.22 -9.28 -0.68
CA LEU A 284 -4.17 -10.37 -1.67
C LEU A 284 -4.54 -9.88 -3.07
N GLU A 285 -5.68 -9.20 -3.19
CA GLU A 285 -6.23 -8.79 -4.48
C GLU A 285 -5.33 -7.76 -5.18
N VAL A 286 -4.73 -6.85 -4.44
CA VAL A 286 -3.92 -5.77 -5.03
C VAL A 286 -2.47 -6.18 -5.31
N ILE A 287 -1.97 -7.24 -4.67
CA ILE A 287 -0.62 -7.78 -4.91
C ILE A 287 -0.66 -8.89 -5.96
N LEU A 288 -1.49 -9.92 -5.75
CA LEU A 288 -1.57 -11.07 -6.66
C LEU A 288 -2.76 -10.98 -7.61
N GLY A 289 -3.95 -10.60 -7.14
CA GLY A 289 -5.16 -10.56 -7.98
C GLY A 289 -5.01 -9.67 -9.22
N ASN A 290 -4.60 -8.41 -9.03
CA ASN A 290 -4.35 -7.46 -10.11
C ASN A 290 -3.23 -7.92 -11.03
N LEU A 291 -2.15 -8.48 -10.48
CA LEU A 291 -1.03 -8.99 -11.27
C LEU A 291 -1.46 -10.16 -12.18
N LEU A 292 -2.23 -11.11 -11.64
CA LEU A 292 -2.78 -12.24 -12.40
C LEU A 292 -3.81 -11.80 -13.44
N LYS A 293 -4.59 -10.76 -13.14
CA LYS A 293 -5.50 -10.15 -14.12
C LYS A 293 -4.72 -9.59 -15.31
N VAL A 294 -3.67 -8.82 -15.06
CA VAL A 294 -2.80 -8.27 -16.12
C VAL A 294 -2.09 -9.39 -16.88
N ALA A 295 -1.62 -10.44 -16.21
CA ALA A 295 -1.06 -11.61 -16.88
C ALA A 295 -2.05 -12.25 -17.86
N GLY A 296 -3.31 -12.40 -17.45
CA GLY A 296 -4.39 -12.91 -18.31
C GLY A 296 -4.70 -12.00 -19.50
N GLU A 297 -4.72 -10.68 -19.30
CA GLU A 297 -4.89 -9.68 -20.38
C GLU A 297 -3.76 -9.76 -21.42
N LEU A 298 -2.55 -10.15 -21.00
CA LEU A 298 -1.35 -10.27 -21.84
C LEU A 298 -1.10 -11.69 -22.36
N GLY A 299 -1.89 -12.68 -21.95
CA GLY A 299 -1.70 -14.09 -22.33
C GLY A 299 -0.44 -14.74 -21.74
N VAL A 300 0.05 -14.26 -20.59
CA VAL A 300 1.23 -14.82 -19.91
C VAL A 300 0.81 -15.91 -18.94
N GLU A 301 1.40 -17.09 -19.05
CA GLU A 301 1.17 -18.19 -18.11
C GLU A 301 1.86 -17.95 -16.77
N THR A 302 1.10 -18.14 -15.68
CA THR A 302 1.54 -17.89 -14.30
C THR A 302 1.18 -19.04 -13.35
N PRO A 303 1.58 -20.29 -13.63
CA PRO A 303 1.15 -21.45 -12.85
C PRO A 303 1.50 -21.35 -11.35
N ILE A 304 2.68 -20.86 -11.00
CA ILE A 304 3.12 -20.77 -9.60
C ILE A 304 2.35 -19.67 -8.86
N LEU A 305 2.30 -18.45 -9.42
CA LEU A 305 1.54 -17.35 -8.82
C LEU A 305 0.05 -17.69 -8.70
N THR A 306 -0.51 -18.44 -9.65
CA THR A 306 -1.92 -18.89 -9.61
C THR A 306 -2.16 -19.84 -8.43
N VAL A 307 -1.27 -20.80 -8.18
CA VAL A 307 -1.39 -21.69 -7.02
C VAL A 307 -1.27 -20.90 -5.72
N VAL A 308 -0.26 -20.02 -5.62
CA VAL A 308 -0.04 -19.18 -4.42
C VAL A 308 -1.26 -18.30 -4.14
N TYR A 309 -1.83 -17.65 -5.16
CA TYR A 309 -3.04 -16.83 -5.02
C TYR A 309 -4.23 -17.66 -4.51
N ASN A 310 -4.50 -18.83 -5.10
CA ASN A 310 -5.64 -19.65 -4.72
C ASN A 310 -5.52 -20.19 -3.29
N LEU A 311 -4.32 -20.58 -2.85
CA LEU A 311 -4.08 -21.02 -1.48
C LEU A 311 -4.21 -19.84 -0.50
N LEU A 312 -3.65 -18.67 -0.81
CA LEU A 312 -3.83 -17.48 0.01
C LEU A 312 -5.26 -16.97 0.04
N LYS A 313 -6.07 -17.22 -0.99
CA LYS A 313 -7.50 -16.92 -0.98
C LYS A 313 -8.24 -17.72 0.09
N VAL A 314 -7.84 -18.97 0.32
CA VAL A 314 -8.36 -19.79 1.44
C VAL A 314 -7.89 -19.23 2.78
N VAL A 315 -6.62 -18.81 2.88
CA VAL A 315 -6.12 -18.13 4.10
C VAL A 315 -6.89 -16.84 4.37
N GLN A 316 -7.12 -16.01 3.35
CA GLN A 316 -7.91 -14.78 3.43
C GLN A 316 -9.35 -15.06 3.86
N PHE A 317 -9.98 -16.11 3.33
CA PHE A 317 -11.31 -16.56 3.78
C PHE A 317 -11.32 -16.85 5.29
N ARG A 318 -10.37 -17.67 5.77
CA ARG A 318 -10.23 -17.98 7.20
C ARG A 318 -10.05 -16.71 8.03
N LEU A 319 -9.16 -15.81 7.61
CA LEU A 319 -8.89 -14.56 8.32
C LEU A 319 -10.14 -13.66 8.40
N LYS A 320 -10.93 -13.61 7.33
CA LYS A 320 -12.20 -12.87 7.32
C LYS A 320 -13.25 -13.52 8.22
N GLU A 321 -13.35 -14.85 8.22
CA GLU A 321 -14.23 -15.59 9.11
C GLU A 321 -13.89 -15.36 10.58
N GLU A 322 -12.61 -15.48 10.95
CA GLU A 322 -12.12 -15.24 12.31
C GLU A 322 -12.41 -13.80 12.80
N GLN A 323 -12.49 -12.83 11.88
CA GLN A 323 -12.87 -11.45 12.16
C GLN A 323 -14.38 -11.18 12.11
N GLY A 324 -15.21 -12.19 11.85
CA GLY A 324 -16.66 -12.03 11.71
C GLY A 324 -17.09 -11.27 10.45
N LEU A 325 -16.20 -11.14 9.45
CA LEU A 325 -16.53 -10.55 8.15
C LEU A 325 -17.25 -11.55 7.22
N ILE A 326 -17.16 -12.84 7.53
CA ILE A 326 -17.88 -13.93 6.88
C ILE A 326 -18.49 -14.80 7.98
N THR A 327 -19.75 -15.19 7.79
CA THR A 327 -20.44 -16.13 8.67
C THR A 327 -20.75 -17.41 7.89
N LEU A 328 -20.25 -18.55 8.37
CA LEU A 328 -20.62 -19.85 7.83
C LEU A 328 -21.96 -20.34 8.41
N PRO A 329 -22.72 -21.13 7.64
CA PRO A 329 -23.88 -21.82 8.19
C PRO A 329 -23.46 -22.80 9.28
N LYS A 330 -24.35 -23.05 10.25
CA LYS A 330 -24.11 -24.00 11.34
C LYS A 330 -23.85 -25.42 10.83
N GLU A 331 -24.52 -25.79 9.74
CA GLU A 331 -24.34 -27.08 9.07
C GLU A 331 -23.77 -26.86 7.68
N ARG A 332 -22.73 -27.62 7.32
CA ARG A 332 -22.11 -27.57 6.00
C ARG A 332 -23.09 -28.12 4.95
N PRO A 333 -23.45 -27.35 3.90
CA PRO A 333 -24.35 -27.84 2.86
C PRO A 333 -23.78 -29.06 2.13
N ILE A 334 -24.63 -30.05 1.86
CA ILE A 334 -24.31 -31.16 0.95
C ILE A 334 -24.46 -30.64 -0.47
N THR A 335 -23.43 -30.83 -1.29
CA THR A 335 -23.39 -30.40 -2.69
C THR A 335 -23.49 -31.63 -3.59
N ASP A 336 -24.33 -31.56 -4.62
CA ASP A 336 -24.45 -32.56 -5.70
C ASP A 336 -23.38 -32.38 -6.80
N ARG A 337 -22.46 -31.43 -6.61
CA ARG A 337 -21.39 -31.16 -7.57
C ARG A 337 -20.46 -32.38 -7.72
N VAL A 338 -20.44 -32.94 -8.93
CA VAL A 338 -19.49 -33.96 -9.35
C VAL A 338 -18.31 -33.30 -10.07
N PHE A 339 -17.09 -33.60 -9.64
CA PHE A 339 -15.87 -33.18 -10.33
C PHE A 339 -15.52 -34.26 -11.35
N LYS A 340 -15.67 -33.94 -12.64
CA LYS A 340 -15.34 -34.84 -13.77
C LYS A 340 -13.90 -34.68 -14.20
#